data_AF-A0A427YXN7-F1
#
_entry.id   AF-A0A427YXN7-F1
#
_cell.length_a   1.000
_cell.length_b   1.000
_cell.length_c   1.000
_cell.angle_alpha   90.00
_cell.angle_beta   90.00
_cell.angle_gamma   90.00
#
_symmetry.space_group_name_H-M   'P 1'
#
loop_
_entity.id
_entity.type
_entity.pdbx_description
1 polymer ?
#
loop_
_entity_poly.entity_id
_entity_poly.type
_entity_poly.pdbx_seq_one_letter_code
_entity_poly.pdbx_strand_id
1 'polypeptide(L)'
;MSPKTCPFYALPYDPEGPPYNAWGLYGPDDELGRLNLITPEAIKRGRDEIKEGIAISLNMPLGMRAWTKHRDTFKHEIAPLNGMGFGTGPSRTFQSKASTGLTEAFLALSEDEYADMLSKPRESAGVQQGEEMYRWHWEKGIAAVASDTIGYESLPHQTQPSCHDVFLGAWGMPIGELFDLRELSRQCERLGRWSFFFASMPLLVEGGIASPPNAQAIL
;
A
#
# COMPACT_ATOMS: atom_id res chain seq x y z
N MET A 1 -15.67 -20.10 -7.78
CA MET A 1 -16.12 -20.51 -6.44
C MET A 1 -16.06 -19.29 -5.54
N SER A 2 -16.91 -19.19 -4.52
CA SER A 2 -16.75 -18.14 -3.49
C SER A 2 -15.39 -18.29 -2.80
N PRO A 3 -14.70 -17.19 -2.42
CA PRO A 3 -13.45 -17.31 -1.69
C PRO A 3 -13.70 -17.91 -0.32
N LYS A 4 -12.75 -18.72 0.18
CA LYS A 4 -12.84 -19.33 1.51
C LYS A 4 -12.61 -18.25 2.57
N THR A 5 -13.52 -18.13 3.53
CA THR A 5 -13.43 -17.17 4.64
C THR A 5 -13.81 -17.85 5.96
N CYS A 6 -13.37 -17.27 7.07
CA CYS A 6 -13.83 -17.61 8.41
C CYS A 6 -14.02 -16.32 9.25
N PRO A 7 -14.80 -16.34 10.33
CA PRO A 7 -14.80 -15.28 11.34
C PRO A 7 -13.41 -15.11 11.99
N PHE A 8 -13.13 -13.92 12.52
CA PHE A 8 -11.84 -13.57 13.15
C PHE A 8 -11.48 -14.49 14.32
N TYR A 9 -12.45 -14.80 15.20
CA TYR A 9 -12.25 -15.74 16.30
C TYR A 9 -12.27 -17.23 15.89
N ALA A 10 -12.34 -17.50 14.59
CA ALA A 10 -12.22 -18.82 13.97
C ALA A 10 -11.07 -18.84 12.93
N LEU A 11 -10.10 -17.94 13.07
CA LEU A 11 -8.83 -18.01 12.37
C LEU A 11 -8.12 -19.34 12.67
N PRO A 12 -7.49 -19.99 11.67
CA PRO A 12 -6.69 -21.19 11.89
C PRO A 12 -5.41 -20.81 12.66
N TYR A 13 -5.48 -20.89 13.99
CA TYR A 13 -4.36 -20.55 14.86
C TYR A 13 -3.27 -21.61 14.82
N ASP A 14 -2.13 -21.26 14.21
CA ASP A 14 -0.86 -21.95 14.38
C ASP A 14 -0.11 -21.34 15.59
N PRO A 15 0.27 -22.12 16.63
CA PRO A 15 1.02 -21.61 17.78
C PRO A 15 2.47 -21.22 17.47
N GLU A 16 3.07 -21.71 16.38
CA GLU A 16 4.41 -21.33 15.92
C GLU A 16 4.38 -20.09 15.01
N GLY A 17 3.20 -19.70 14.53
CA GLY A 17 2.97 -18.50 13.72
C GLY A 17 2.87 -17.20 14.54
N PRO A 18 2.86 -16.03 13.86
CA PRO A 18 2.64 -14.75 14.53
C PRO A 18 1.22 -14.68 15.15
N PRO A 19 0.98 -13.83 16.16
CA PRO A 19 -0.36 -13.67 16.73
C PRO A 19 -1.40 -13.31 15.68
N TYR A 20 -2.61 -13.84 15.82
CA TYR A 20 -3.73 -13.71 14.87
C TYR A 20 -3.45 -14.28 13.46
N ASN A 21 -2.55 -15.26 13.29
CA ASN A 21 -2.29 -15.85 11.97
C ASN A 21 -3.52 -16.52 11.34
N ALA A 22 -3.55 -16.46 10.01
CA ALA A 22 -4.53 -17.11 9.14
C ALA A 22 -3.89 -18.23 8.30
N TRP A 23 -2.77 -18.77 8.78
CA TRP A 23 -1.94 -19.70 8.02
C TRP A 23 -2.71 -21.00 7.72
N GLY A 24 -2.50 -21.56 6.53
CA GLY A 24 -3.26 -22.72 6.07
C GLY A 24 -4.74 -22.47 5.70
N LEU A 25 -5.26 -21.23 5.81
CA LEU A 25 -6.64 -20.92 5.43
C LEU A 25 -6.91 -21.26 3.96
N TYR A 26 -6.01 -20.93 3.04
CA TYR A 26 -6.15 -21.21 1.60
C TYR A 26 -5.41 -22.48 1.13
N GLY A 27 -4.60 -23.08 1.99
CA GLY A 27 -3.78 -24.26 1.71
C GLY A 27 -2.36 -24.10 2.29
N PRO A 28 -1.54 -25.17 2.29
CA PRO A 28 -0.15 -25.10 2.76
C PRO A 28 0.77 -24.37 1.77
N ASP A 29 0.42 -24.37 0.47
CA ASP A 29 1.21 -23.78 -0.62
C ASP A 29 0.68 -22.38 -1.05
N ASP A 30 -0.04 -21.67 -0.17
CA ASP A 30 -0.59 -20.34 -0.49
C ASP A 30 0.45 -19.23 -0.30
N GLU A 31 0.73 -18.51 -1.39
CA GLU A 31 1.57 -17.30 -1.41
C GLU A 31 0.78 -16.00 -1.65
N LEU A 32 -0.56 -16.07 -1.74
CA LEU A 32 -1.42 -14.93 -2.06
C LEU A 32 -2.14 -14.33 -0.84
N GLY A 33 -2.36 -15.12 0.22
CA GLY A 33 -3.01 -14.67 1.45
C GLY A 33 -4.37 -14.03 1.18
N ARG A 34 -4.57 -12.77 1.59
CA ARG A 34 -5.83 -12.05 1.43
C ARG A 34 -6.12 -11.62 -0.01
N LEU A 35 -5.16 -11.70 -0.94
CA LEU A 35 -5.43 -11.49 -2.36
C LEU A 35 -6.33 -12.57 -2.97
N ASN A 36 -6.43 -13.76 -2.34
CA ASN A 36 -7.41 -14.79 -2.70
C ASN A 36 -8.88 -14.31 -2.64
N LEU A 37 -9.17 -13.18 -1.98
CA LEU A 37 -10.50 -12.55 -1.97
C LEU A 37 -10.84 -11.84 -3.30
N ILE A 38 -9.86 -11.55 -4.17
CA ILE A 38 -10.04 -10.87 -5.45
C ILE A 38 -10.42 -11.89 -6.54
N THR A 39 -11.61 -12.47 -6.42
CA THR A 39 -12.11 -13.46 -7.40
C THR A 39 -12.57 -12.78 -8.71
N PRO A 40 -12.79 -13.53 -9.81
CA PRO A 40 -13.38 -13.00 -11.04
C PRO A 40 -14.73 -12.30 -10.83
N GLU A 41 -15.52 -12.72 -9.83
CA GLU A 41 -16.76 -12.06 -9.42
C GLU A 41 -16.50 -10.74 -8.70
N ALA A 42 -15.43 -10.65 -7.89
CA ALA A 42 -15.01 -9.39 -7.27
C ALA A 42 -14.54 -8.37 -8.32
N ILE A 43 -13.77 -8.82 -9.32
CA ILE A 43 -13.34 -7.99 -10.45
C ILE A 43 -14.56 -7.48 -11.25
N LYS A 44 -15.56 -8.34 -11.51
CA LYS A 44 -16.81 -7.94 -12.18
C LYS A 44 -17.60 -6.91 -11.37
N ARG A 45 -17.73 -7.08 -10.04
CA ARG A 45 -18.35 -6.06 -9.17
C ARG A 45 -17.59 -4.74 -9.22
N GLY A 46 -16.25 -4.79 -9.18
CA GLY A 46 -15.41 -3.60 -9.30
C GLY A 46 -15.61 -2.87 -10.63
N ARG A 47 -15.63 -3.59 -11.76
CA ARG A 47 -15.96 -3.02 -13.08
C ARG A 47 -17.28 -2.25 -13.04
N ASP A 48 -18.28 -2.78 -12.34
CA ASP A 48 -19.60 -2.17 -12.25
C ASP A 48 -19.60 -0.87 -11.41
N GLU A 49 -18.53 -0.54 -10.70
CA GLU A 49 -18.36 0.77 -10.03
C GLU A 49 -17.80 1.87 -10.94
N ILE A 50 -17.39 1.56 -12.18
CA ILE A 50 -17.01 2.58 -13.17
C ILE A 50 -18.30 3.23 -13.69
N LYS A 51 -18.57 4.49 -13.32
CA LYS A 51 -19.76 5.25 -13.73
C LYS A 51 -19.42 6.50 -14.54
N GLU A 52 -18.39 7.22 -14.11
CA GLU A 52 -18.01 8.51 -14.67
C GLU A 52 -16.92 8.40 -15.74
N GLY A 53 -16.12 7.32 -15.69
CA GLY A 53 -14.97 7.12 -16.58
C GLY A 53 -13.76 8.01 -16.23
N ILE A 54 -13.73 8.56 -15.02
CA ILE A 54 -12.66 9.44 -14.55
C ILE A 54 -11.54 8.55 -13.99
N ALA A 55 -10.42 8.46 -14.72
CA ALA A 55 -9.22 7.75 -14.28
C ALA A 55 -8.26 8.70 -13.54
N ILE A 56 -7.88 8.34 -12.30
CA ILE A 56 -7.04 9.14 -11.41
C ILE A 56 -5.80 8.31 -11.04
N SER A 57 -4.60 8.80 -11.39
CA SER A 57 -3.35 8.21 -10.91
C SER A 57 -3.20 8.49 -9.42
N LEU A 58 -2.92 7.44 -8.64
CA LEU A 58 -2.67 7.52 -7.19
C LEU A 58 -1.17 7.38 -6.87
N ASN A 59 -0.31 7.57 -7.88
CA ASN A 59 1.13 7.42 -7.76
C ASN A 59 1.79 8.76 -7.44
N MET A 60 2.61 8.78 -6.40
CA MET A 60 3.53 9.88 -6.14
C MET A 60 4.69 9.88 -7.15
N PRO A 61 5.34 11.04 -7.41
CA PRO A 61 6.48 11.11 -8.32
C PRO A 61 7.61 10.19 -7.85
N LEU A 62 8.11 9.30 -8.73
CA LEU A 62 9.13 8.32 -8.34
C LEU A 62 10.42 8.98 -7.81
N GLY A 63 10.83 10.10 -8.40
CA GLY A 63 12.01 10.88 -7.97
C GLY A 63 11.80 11.75 -6.71
N MET A 64 10.70 11.56 -5.97
CA MET A 64 10.49 12.25 -4.70
C MET A 64 11.56 11.82 -3.68
N ARG A 65 12.03 12.77 -2.85
CA ARG A 65 13.00 12.54 -1.77
C ARG A 65 12.57 11.37 -0.86
N ALA A 66 13.54 10.63 -0.34
CA ALA A 66 13.29 9.56 0.63
C ALA A 66 12.86 10.15 1.98
N TRP A 67 11.68 9.76 2.48
CA TRP A 67 11.17 10.22 3.78
C TRP A 67 11.96 9.69 5.00
N THR A 68 13.02 8.89 4.80
CA THR A 68 13.84 8.36 5.88
C THR A 68 15.29 8.08 5.45
N LYS A 69 16.25 8.34 6.35
CA LYS A 69 17.70 8.19 6.15
C LYS A 69 18.20 6.77 5.87
N HIS A 70 17.30 5.77 5.94
CA HIS A 70 17.60 4.36 5.71
C HIS A 70 17.13 3.87 4.32
N ARG A 71 16.74 4.79 3.43
CA ARG A 71 16.20 4.52 2.09
C ARG A 71 16.84 5.48 1.10
N ASP A 72 17.25 4.97 -0.07
CA ASP A 72 17.73 5.83 -1.16
C ASP A 72 16.55 6.54 -1.83
N THR A 73 16.80 7.74 -2.36
CA THR A 73 15.91 8.40 -3.31
C THR A 73 16.11 7.78 -4.69
N PHE A 74 15.03 7.46 -5.41
CA PHE A 74 15.11 6.92 -6.77
C PHE A 74 15.80 7.89 -7.72
N LYS A 75 16.76 7.38 -8.50
CA LYS A 75 17.51 8.15 -9.49
C LYS A 75 17.13 7.70 -10.89
N HIS A 76 16.78 8.67 -11.73
CA HIS A 76 16.53 8.46 -13.14
C HIS A 76 17.68 9.08 -13.94
N GLU A 77 18.45 8.24 -14.61
CA GLU A 77 19.58 8.65 -15.45
C GLU A 77 19.27 8.35 -16.92
N ILE A 78 19.58 9.31 -17.79
CA ILE A 78 19.47 9.17 -19.25
C ILE A 78 20.85 8.77 -19.77
N ALA A 79 20.96 7.57 -20.32
CA ALA A 79 22.20 7.03 -20.86
C ALA A 79 22.28 7.29 -22.38
N PRO A 80 23.43 7.76 -22.91
CA PRO A 80 23.64 7.86 -24.35
C PRO A 80 23.83 6.45 -24.97
N LEU A 81 23.10 6.15 -26.04
CA LEU A 81 23.18 4.87 -26.74
C LEU A 81 24.22 4.89 -27.88
N ASN A 82 25.44 5.40 -27.60
CA ASN A 82 26.58 5.38 -28.53
C ASN A 82 26.25 5.78 -30.00
N GLY A 83 25.44 6.84 -30.19
CA GLY A 83 25.03 7.33 -31.51
C GLY A 83 23.67 6.83 -32.02
N MET A 84 23.02 5.87 -31.34
CA MET A 84 21.64 5.43 -31.63
C MET A 84 20.56 6.25 -30.92
N GLY A 85 20.93 7.31 -30.19
CA GLY A 85 20.02 8.19 -29.45
C GLY A 85 20.23 8.10 -27.93
N PHE A 86 19.14 8.27 -27.18
CA PHE A 86 19.13 8.19 -25.71
C PHE A 86 18.28 7.01 -25.25
N GLY A 87 18.73 6.31 -24.22
CA GLY A 87 17.98 5.28 -23.50
C GLY A 87 17.83 5.66 -22.04
N THR A 88 16.74 5.25 -21.42
CA THR A 88 16.54 5.41 -19.97
C THR A 88 16.91 4.11 -19.27
N GLY A 89 17.63 4.21 -18.15
CA GLY A 89 18.02 3.06 -17.33
C GLY A 89 17.87 3.39 -15.85
N PRO A 90 17.23 2.53 -15.03
CA PRO A 90 17.12 2.80 -13.59
C PRO A 90 18.47 2.58 -12.90
N SER A 91 19.10 3.65 -12.39
CA SER A 91 20.34 3.57 -11.63
C SER A 91 20.09 3.23 -10.16
N ARG A 92 19.82 1.94 -9.91
CA ARG A 92 19.76 1.22 -8.60
C ARG A 92 18.83 1.79 -7.49
N THR A 93 18.18 0.84 -6.81
CA THR A 93 17.31 1.01 -5.62
C THR A 93 15.89 1.55 -5.90
N PHE A 94 14.93 0.62 -6.08
CA PHE A 94 13.49 0.89 -5.98
C PHE A 94 13.00 0.63 -4.55
N GLN A 95 12.54 1.66 -3.84
CA GLN A 95 11.99 1.53 -2.49
C GLN A 95 10.86 2.55 -2.25
N SER A 96 9.62 2.09 -2.07
CA SER A 96 8.40 2.91 -1.97
C SER A 96 7.70 2.74 -0.61
N LYS A 97 7.49 3.84 0.16
CA LYS A 97 6.84 3.88 1.50
C LYS A 97 6.27 5.29 1.85
N ALA A 98 5.25 5.40 2.74
CA ALA A 98 4.04 6.29 2.73
C ALA A 98 4.04 7.75 3.30
N SER A 99 2.86 8.46 3.32
CA SER A 99 2.59 9.83 3.90
C SER A 99 1.15 10.43 3.65
N THR A 100 0.57 11.28 4.56
CA THR A 100 -0.89 11.70 4.72
C THR A 100 -1.29 13.15 4.46
N GLY A 101 -1.25 13.64 3.22
CA GLY A 101 -1.27 15.10 2.95
C GLY A 101 -0.01 15.82 3.47
N LEU A 102 0.67 15.22 4.46
CA LEU A 102 2.11 15.21 4.65
C LEU A 102 2.85 14.94 3.33
N THR A 103 2.24 14.43 2.26
CA THR A 103 2.83 14.39 0.92
C THR A 103 3.07 15.79 0.36
N GLU A 104 2.14 16.73 0.57
CA GLU A 104 2.32 18.13 0.19
C GLU A 104 3.32 18.82 1.12
N ALA A 105 3.17 18.65 2.44
CA ALA A 105 4.11 19.22 3.41
C ALA A 105 5.54 18.73 3.17
N PHE A 106 5.72 17.44 2.88
CA PHE A 106 7.00 16.79 2.58
C PHE A 106 7.60 17.26 1.25
N LEU A 107 6.80 17.38 0.19
CA LEU A 107 7.24 17.94 -1.09
C LEU A 107 7.60 19.42 -1.00
N ALA A 108 7.06 20.15 -0.01
CA ALA A 108 7.32 21.56 0.23
C ALA A 108 8.52 21.84 1.16
N LEU A 109 9.14 20.83 1.79
CA LEU A 109 10.24 21.04 2.74
C LEU A 109 11.48 21.66 2.07
N SER A 110 12.02 22.69 2.69
CA SER A 110 13.39 23.14 2.43
C SER A 110 14.42 22.06 2.81
N GLU A 111 15.67 22.22 2.36
CA GLU A 111 16.74 21.26 2.69
C GLU A 111 16.98 21.15 4.20
N ASP A 112 16.91 22.27 4.93
CA ASP A 112 17.14 22.31 6.37
C ASP A 112 16.00 21.64 7.15
N GLU A 113 14.74 21.91 6.79
CA GLU A 113 13.57 21.26 7.39
C GLU A 113 13.52 19.76 7.10
N TYR A 114 13.93 19.36 5.89
CA TYR A 114 14.07 17.95 5.50
C TYR A 114 15.18 17.25 6.30
N ALA A 115 16.34 17.89 6.49
CA ALA A 115 17.43 17.36 7.31
C ALA A 115 17.03 17.22 8.79
N ASP A 116 16.34 18.21 9.35
CA ASP A 116 15.78 18.18 10.71
C ASP A 116 14.73 17.06 10.87
N MET A 117 13.80 16.92 9.92
CA MET A 117 12.81 15.84 9.90
C MET A 117 13.48 14.44 9.91
N LEU A 118 14.55 14.25 9.12
CA LEU A 118 15.31 12.99 9.08
C LEU A 118 16.08 12.68 10.38
N SER A 119 16.29 13.67 11.24
CA SER A 119 16.98 13.52 12.52
C SER A 119 16.06 12.99 13.64
N LYS A 120 14.75 13.25 13.53
CA LYS A 120 13.74 12.99 14.56
C LYS A 120 13.17 11.56 14.50
N PRO A 121 12.52 11.08 15.59
CA PRO A 121 11.67 9.90 15.55
C PRO A 121 10.55 10.05 14.50
N ARG A 122 10.05 8.93 13.98
CA ARG A 122 8.94 8.94 13.02
C ARG A 122 7.63 9.11 13.76
N GLU A 123 6.89 10.16 13.40
CA GLU A 123 5.52 10.39 13.82
C GLU A 123 4.63 10.44 12.57
N SER A 124 3.48 9.79 12.62
CA SER A 124 2.52 9.79 11.51
C SER A 124 1.13 9.43 12.00
N ALA A 125 0.12 10.13 11.50
CA ALA A 125 -1.27 9.70 11.64
C ALA A 125 -1.46 8.38 10.87
N GLY A 126 -2.32 7.51 11.37
CA GLY A 126 -2.60 6.23 10.75
C GLY A 126 -3.58 5.39 11.57
N VAL A 127 -3.86 4.18 11.09
CA VAL A 127 -4.75 3.24 11.78
C VAL A 127 -4.15 2.79 13.11
N GLN A 128 -4.93 2.86 14.19
CA GLN A 128 -4.51 2.41 15.51
C GLN A 128 -4.29 0.88 15.56
N GLN A 129 -3.21 0.45 16.21
CA GLN A 129 -2.93 -0.96 16.50
C GLN A 129 -3.88 -1.52 17.56
N GLY A 130 -4.49 -2.68 17.31
CA GLY A 130 -5.27 -3.41 18.30
C GLY A 130 -6.28 -4.40 17.72
N GLU A 131 -6.70 -5.36 18.54
CA GLU A 131 -7.62 -6.45 18.16
C GLU A 131 -8.92 -5.95 17.53
N GLU A 132 -9.50 -4.84 18.00
CA GLU A 132 -10.71 -4.27 17.42
C GLU A 132 -10.52 -3.89 15.95
N MET A 133 -9.42 -3.20 15.63
CA MET A 133 -9.11 -2.82 14.25
C MET A 133 -8.74 -4.05 13.42
N TYR A 134 -8.02 -5.02 13.98
CA TYR A 134 -7.69 -6.27 13.29
C TYR A 134 -8.96 -7.04 12.92
N ARG A 135 -9.84 -7.27 13.89
CA ARG A 135 -11.16 -7.89 13.69
C ARG A 135 -11.99 -7.14 12.66
N TRP A 136 -12.04 -5.80 12.71
CA TRP A 136 -12.78 -5.01 11.72
C TRP A 136 -12.25 -5.23 10.30
N HIS A 137 -10.93 -5.16 10.08
CA HIS A 137 -10.33 -5.40 8.76
C HIS A 137 -10.60 -6.83 8.26
N TRP A 138 -10.47 -7.81 9.16
CA TRP A 138 -10.71 -9.21 8.84
C TRP A 138 -12.16 -9.45 8.38
N GLU A 139 -13.13 -9.11 9.23
CA GLU A 139 -14.58 -9.32 9.04
C GLU A 139 -15.15 -8.53 7.86
N LYS A 140 -14.53 -7.41 7.48
CA LYS A 140 -14.91 -6.64 6.28
C LYS A 140 -14.45 -7.26 4.95
N GLY A 141 -13.64 -8.33 4.97
CA GLY A 141 -13.19 -9.00 3.76
C GLY A 141 -12.26 -8.15 2.87
N ILE A 142 -11.47 -7.27 3.49
CA ILE A 142 -10.53 -6.37 2.82
C ILE A 142 -9.33 -7.15 2.25
N ALA A 143 -9.20 -7.25 0.93
CA ALA A 143 -8.13 -8.01 0.28
C ALA A 143 -6.73 -7.40 0.45
N ALA A 144 -6.66 -6.07 0.45
CA ALA A 144 -5.46 -5.26 0.68
C ALA A 144 -5.90 -3.91 1.27
N VAL A 145 -5.03 -3.29 2.04
CA VAL A 145 -5.25 -1.91 2.53
C VAL A 145 -4.34 -0.96 1.76
N ALA A 146 -4.72 0.29 1.61
CA ALA A 146 -3.85 1.33 1.08
C ALA A 146 -4.08 2.63 1.83
N SER A 147 -3.04 3.44 1.93
CA SER A 147 -3.11 4.76 2.54
C SER A 147 -2.14 5.73 1.91
N ASP A 148 -2.49 6.98 2.09
CA ASP A 148 -1.56 8.05 2.31
C ASP A 148 -1.17 8.07 3.82
N THR A 149 -0.50 7.10 4.44
CA THR A 149 0.01 7.25 5.84
C THR A 149 1.31 6.50 6.05
N ILE A 150 2.39 7.11 6.58
CA ILE A 150 3.71 6.44 6.73
C ILE A 150 3.50 5.12 7.48
N GLY A 151 3.66 3.98 6.78
CA GLY A 151 3.45 2.66 7.35
C GLY A 151 1.99 2.22 7.57
N TYR A 152 0.98 2.88 7.00
CA TYR A 152 -0.46 2.62 7.18
C TYR A 152 -1.02 2.92 8.59
N GLU A 153 -0.29 2.48 9.62
CA GLU A 153 -0.66 2.55 11.03
C GLU A 153 -0.10 3.79 11.76
N SER A 154 -0.66 4.11 12.92
CA SER A 154 -0.21 5.25 13.72
C SER A 154 1.22 5.08 14.25
N LEU A 155 2.08 6.07 14.04
CA LEU A 155 3.45 6.14 14.54
C LEU A 155 3.59 7.24 15.60
N PRO A 156 4.21 6.97 16.77
CA PRO A 156 4.79 5.69 17.20
C PRO A 156 3.72 4.62 17.49
N HIS A 157 4.08 3.34 17.36
CA HIS A 157 3.18 2.22 17.67
C HIS A 157 2.69 2.30 19.12
N GLN A 158 1.38 2.17 19.32
CA GLN A 158 0.77 2.24 20.65
C GLN A 158 0.71 0.86 21.34
N THR A 159 0.63 -0.22 20.56
CA THR A 159 0.58 -1.61 21.04
C THR A 159 1.39 -2.54 20.12
N GLN A 160 1.50 -3.81 20.52
CA GLN A 160 2.09 -4.90 19.73
C GLN A 160 1.14 -6.11 19.77
N PRO A 161 1.05 -6.95 18.72
CA PRO A 161 1.71 -6.81 17.41
C PRO A 161 1.23 -5.58 16.64
N SER A 162 2.02 -5.10 15.68
CA SER A 162 1.68 -3.97 14.81
C SER A 162 0.70 -4.35 13.69
N CYS A 163 0.15 -3.37 12.98
CA CYS A 163 -0.63 -3.66 11.77
C CYS A 163 0.24 -4.36 10.71
N HIS A 164 1.53 -3.97 10.56
CA HIS A 164 2.46 -4.68 9.67
C HIS A 164 2.60 -6.16 10.02
N ASP A 165 2.80 -6.50 11.29
CA ASP A 165 3.02 -7.89 11.74
C ASP A 165 1.79 -8.75 11.44
N VAL A 166 0.60 -8.24 11.77
CA VAL A 166 -0.67 -8.96 11.58
C VAL A 166 -1.04 -9.02 10.09
N PHE A 167 -0.99 -7.90 9.39
CA PHE A 167 -1.48 -7.84 8.00
C PHE A 167 -0.53 -8.55 7.05
N LEU A 168 0.77 -8.27 7.09
CA LEU A 168 1.74 -8.89 6.20
C LEU A 168 2.07 -10.32 6.65
N GLY A 169 2.57 -10.47 7.89
CA GLY A 169 3.07 -11.76 8.39
C GLY A 169 1.97 -12.76 8.73
N ALA A 170 0.90 -12.31 9.38
CA ALA A 170 -0.14 -13.21 9.86
C ALA A 170 -1.21 -13.53 8.80
N TRP A 171 -1.55 -12.60 7.90
CA TRP A 171 -2.64 -12.77 6.92
C TRP A 171 -2.25 -12.74 5.43
N GLY A 172 -1.03 -12.34 5.07
CA GLY A 172 -0.68 -12.06 3.67
C GLY A 172 -1.61 -11.01 3.05
N MET A 173 -1.91 -9.94 3.78
CA MET A 173 -2.70 -8.78 3.35
C MET A 173 -1.76 -7.64 2.96
N PRO A 174 -1.63 -7.31 1.67
CA PRO A 174 -0.73 -6.24 1.24
C PRO A 174 -1.10 -4.88 1.83
N ILE A 175 -0.06 -4.12 2.17
CA ILE A 175 -0.16 -2.73 2.61
C ILE A 175 0.35 -1.82 1.49
N GLY A 176 -0.57 -1.04 0.93
CA GLY A 176 -0.31 0.04 -0.01
C GLY A 176 0.13 1.31 0.73
N GLU A 177 1.27 1.83 0.31
CA GLU A 177 1.94 2.95 0.95
C GLU A 177 2.23 4.09 -0.06
N LEU A 178 2.02 5.35 0.34
CA LEU A 178 2.38 6.61 -0.37
C LEU A 178 1.44 6.98 -1.52
N PHE A 179 0.15 6.72 -1.36
CA PHE A 179 -0.82 6.98 -2.40
C PHE A 179 -1.14 8.48 -2.50
N ASP A 180 -1.21 9.01 -3.72
CA ASP A 180 -1.70 10.37 -3.96
C ASP A 180 -3.24 10.35 -4.03
N LEU A 181 -3.88 10.54 -2.87
CA LEU A 181 -5.34 10.51 -2.76
C LEU A 181 -6.00 11.89 -2.97
N ARG A 182 -5.24 12.94 -3.30
CA ARG A 182 -5.74 14.33 -3.32
C ARG A 182 -6.82 14.58 -4.36
N GLU A 183 -6.57 14.16 -5.60
CA GLU A 183 -7.56 14.29 -6.67
C GLU A 183 -8.73 13.31 -6.47
N LEU A 184 -8.44 12.11 -5.94
CA LEU A 184 -9.48 11.14 -5.62
C LEU A 184 -10.46 11.68 -4.57
N SER A 185 -9.98 12.28 -3.46
CA SER A 185 -10.85 12.86 -2.43
C SER A 185 -11.77 13.94 -3.01
N ARG A 186 -11.20 14.89 -3.79
CA ARG A 186 -11.97 15.94 -4.46
C ARG A 186 -13.06 15.38 -5.37
N GLN A 187 -12.77 14.35 -6.15
CA GLN A 187 -13.76 13.73 -7.02
C GLN A 187 -14.81 12.94 -6.23
N CYS A 188 -14.42 12.19 -5.20
CA CYS A 188 -15.34 11.49 -4.31
C CYS A 188 -16.31 12.44 -3.59
N GLU A 189 -15.80 13.56 -3.05
CA GLU A 189 -16.60 14.62 -2.43
C GLU A 189 -17.57 15.26 -3.43
N ARG A 190 -17.08 15.63 -4.63
CA ARG A 190 -17.89 16.22 -5.70
C ARG A 190 -19.03 15.29 -6.16
N LEU A 191 -18.79 13.99 -6.17
CA LEU A 191 -19.74 12.97 -6.65
C LEU A 191 -20.61 12.36 -5.54
N GLY A 192 -20.27 12.57 -4.27
CA GLY A 192 -20.91 11.87 -3.14
C GLY A 192 -20.70 10.35 -3.17
N ARG A 193 -19.61 9.87 -3.76
CA ARG A 193 -19.29 8.44 -3.93
C ARG A 193 -17.88 8.13 -3.47
N TRP A 194 -17.72 7.07 -2.69
CA TRP A 194 -16.43 6.55 -2.21
C TRP A 194 -16.19 5.09 -2.63
N SER A 195 -16.96 4.61 -3.61
CA SER A 195 -16.76 3.33 -4.29
C SER A 195 -16.43 3.59 -5.76
N PHE A 196 -15.42 2.87 -6.26
CA PHE A 196 -14.83 3.02 -7.60
C PHE A 196 -14.06 1.74 -7.93
N PHE A 197 -13.71 1.54 -9.21
CA PHE A 197 -12.78 0.48 -9.57
C PHE A 197 -11.36 0.89 -9.19
N PHE A 198 -10.62 -0.01 -8.54
CA PHE A 198 -9.23 0.21 -8.18
C PHE A 198 -8.34 -0.79 -8.94
N ALA A 199 -7.33 -0.27 -9.62
CA ALA A 199 -6.30 -1.06 -10.28
C ALA A 199 -4.94 -0.70 -9.69
N SER A 200 -4.18 -1.71 -9.27
CA SER A 200 -2.78 -1.59 -8.85
C SER A 200 -2.06 -2.79 -9.46
N MET A 201 -1.06 -2.53 -10.30
CA MET A 201 -0.35 -3.55 -11.07
C MET A 201 1.15 -3.45 -10.76
N PRO A 202 1.62 -4.14 -9.69
CA PRO A 202 3.03 -4.22 -9.33
C PRO A 202 3.91 -4.62 -10.51
N LEU A 203 5.16 -4.14 -10.48
CA LEU A 203 6.18 -4.58 -11.43
C LEU A 203 6.51 -6.05 -11.18
N LEU A 204 6.68 -6.82 -12.26
CA LEU A 204 7.16 -8.20 -12.19
C LEU A 204 8.66 -8.21 -11.82
N VAL A 205 8.92 -8.27 -10.52
CA VAL A 205 10.27 -8.37 -9.94
C VAL A 205 10.36 -9.68 -9.18
N GLU A 206 11.01 -10.68 -9.77
CA GLU A 206 11.23 -11.98 -9.14
C GLU A 206 12.03 -11.83 -7.83
N GLY A 207 11.55 -12.44 -6.75
CA GLY A 207 12.09 -12.24 -5.39
C GLY A 207 11.87 -10.83 -4.80
N GLY A 208 11.08 -9.97 -5.45
CA GLY A 208 10.77 -8.63 -4.98
C GLY A 208 9.80 -8.63 -3.81
N ILE A 209 10.21 -8.06 -2.67
CA ILE A 209 9.38 -7.95 -1.46
C ILE A 209 8.44 -6.72 -1.45
N ALA A 210 8.54 -5.85 -2.47
CA ALA A 210 7.72 -4.65 -2.65
C ALA A 210 7.87 -4.14 -4.09
N SER A 211 6.93 -3.29 -4.53
CA SER A 211 6.96 -2.60 -5.83
C SER A 211 6.37 -1.19 -5.68
N PRO A 212 6.79 -0.21 -6.50
CA PRO A 212 5.95 0.95 -6.80
C PRO A 212 4.54 0.47 -7.21
N PRO A 213 3.46 1.12 -6.75
CA PRO A 213 2.12 0.53 -6.82
C PRO A 213 1.52 0.54 -8.24
N ASN A 214 1.89 1.52 -9.08
CA ASN A 214 1.26 1.72 -10.40
C ASN A 214 -0.29 1.74 -10.27
N ALA A 215 -0.77 2.53 -9.31
CA ALA A 215 -2.16 2.51 -8.88
C ALA A 215 -3.02 3.59 -9.54
N GLN A 216 -4.26 3.24 -9.83
CA GLN A 216 -5.30 4.11 -10.38
C GLN A 216 -6.65 3.81 -9.75
N ALA A 217 -7.43 4.86 -9.47
CA ALA A 217 -8.86 4.78 -9.24
C ALA A 217 -9.60 5.14 -10.54
N ILE A 218 -10.70 4.45 -10.84
CA ILE A 218 -11.56 4.70 -11.99
C ILE A 218 -13.02 4.77 -11.50
N LEU A 219 -13.59 5.98 -11.54
CA LEU A 219 -14.88 6.33 -10.91
C LEU A 219 -16.08 6.17 -11.87
#